data_AF-A0A537V3V1-F1
#
_entry.id   AF-A0A537V3V1-F1
#
_cell.length_a   1.000
_cell.length_b   1.000
_cell.length_c   1.000
_cell.angle_alpha   90.00
_cell.angle_beta   90.00
_cell.angle_gamma   90.00
#
_symmetry.space_group_name_H-M   'P 1'
#
loop_
_entity.id
_entity.type
_entity.pdbx_description
1 polymer ?
#
loop_
_entity_poly.entity_id
_entity_poly.type
_entity_poly.pdbx_seq_one_letter_code
_entity_poly.pdbx_strand_id
1 'polypeptide(L)'
;TLERHGVPHVTGKTWTTDALYRETREKAARRVAEGCLTVEMEAAAFFAVAWFRGISFGQLLYAGDDLSGDVWNARGWDDHETGRQQLFKLAAEAVLTL
;
A
#
# COMPACT_ATOMS: atom_id res chain seq x y z
N THR A 1 -12.58 7.01 -8.56
CA THR A 1 -11.98 8.26 -8.03
C THR A 1 -10.63 8.57 -8.64
N LEU A 2 -9.62 7.70 -8.53
CA LEU A 2 -8.27 7.97 -9.06
C LEU A 2 -8.23 8.30 -10.55
N GLU A 3 -8.93 7.53 -11.40
CA GLU A 3 -9.03 7.78 -12.84
C GLU A 3 -9.64 9.15 -13.16
N ARG A 4 -10.71 9.53 -12.46
CA ARG A 4 -11.39 10.82 -12.63
C ARG A 4 -10.47 12.01 -12.34
N HIS A 5 -9.57 11.85 -11.36
CA HIS A 5 -8.57 12.86 -11.02
C HIS A 5 -7.28 12.75 -11.84
N GLY A 6 -7.20 11.80 -12.80
CA GLY A 6 -6.01 11.58 -13.62
C GLY A 6 -4.79 11.13 -12.82
N VAL A 7 -4.98 10.52 -11.64
CA VAL A 7 -3.88 10.07 -10.78
C VAL A 7 -3.35 8.73 -11.30
N PRO A 8 -2.08 8.65 -11.72
CA PRO A 8 -1.47 7.39 -12.12
C PRO A 8 -1.50 6.39 -10.96
N HIS A 9 -1.95 5.16 -11.24
CA HIS A 9 -2.04 4.12 -10.23
C HIS A 9 -1.87 2.74 -10.88
N VAL A 10 -1.57 1.77 -10.02
CA VAL A 10 -1.54 0.36 -10.37
C VAL A 10 -2.34 -0.43 -9.33
N THR A 11 -2.93 -1.53 -9.73
CA THR A 11 -3.60 -2.47 -8.83
C THR A 11 -2.73 -3.72 -8.69
N GLY A 12 -2.48 -4.15 -7.46
CA GLY A 12 -1.68 -5.34 -7.20
C GLY A 12 -1.81 -5.82 -5.76
N LYS A 13 -1.11 -6.91 -5.46
CA LYS A 13 -1.08 -7.47 -4.11
C LYS A 13 -0.08 -6.72 -3.25
N THR A 14 -0.34 -6.70 -1.95
CA THR A 14 0.64 -6.29 -0.94
C THR A 14 0.93 -7.45 0.00
N TRP A 15 2.14 -7.52 0.51
CA TRP A 15 2.52 -8.42 1.59
C TRP A 15 2.36 -7.70 2.93
N THR A 16 1.48 -8.18 3.80
CA THR A 16 1.36 -7.71 5.19
C THR A 16 2.34 -8.42 6.11
N THR A 17 3.11 -7.68 6.91
CA THR A 17 4.14 -8.23 7.82
C THR A 17 4.17 -7.51 9.17
N ASP A 18 4.36 -8.27 10.27
CA ASP A 18 4.60 -7.72 11.62
C ASP A 18 6.09 -7.56 11.94
N ALA A 19 6.99 -7.88 11.00
CA ALA A 19 8.41 -8.01 11.26
C ALA A 19 9.27 -7.34 10.19
N LEU A 20 9.21 -6.01 10.11
CA LEU A 20 9.94 -5.20 9.12
C LEU A 20 11.46 -5.44 9.15
N TYR A 21 12.06 -5.64 10.33
CA TYR A 21 13.48 -6.01 10.47
C TYR A 21 13.82 -7.45 10.05
N ARG A 22 12.83 -8.27 9.67
CA ARG A 22 13.00 -9.65 9.19
C ARG A 22 12.63 -9.83 7.72
N GLU A 23 12.58 -8.73 6.97
CA GLU A 23 12.42 -8.69 5.52
C GLU A 23 13.73 -9.05 4.80
N THR A 24 14.07 -10.34 4.80
CA THR A 24 15.26 -10.81 4.09
C THR A 24 15.05 -10.79 2.57
N ARG A 25 16.13 -10.66 1.80
CA ARG A 25 16.09 -10.66 0.32
C ARG A 25 15.36 -11.88 -0.25
N GLU A 26 15.58 -13.06 0.33
CA GLU A 26 14.90 -14.30 -0.07
C GLU A 26 13.38 -14.23 0.15
N LYS A 27 12.95 -13.65 1.28
CA LYS A 27 11.51 -13.44 1.55
C LYS A 27 10.91 -12.43 0.59
N ALA A 28 11.59 -11.30 0.37
CA ALA A 28 11.15 -10.29 -0.58
C ALA A 28 10.99 -10.88 -1.98
N ALA A 29 12.01 -11.60 -2.48
CA ALA A 29 11.97 -12.27 -3.78
C ALA A 29 10.80 -13.27 -3.89
N ARG A 30 10.53 -14.04 -2.83
CA ARG A 30 9.37 -14.94 -2.78
C ARG A 30 8.05 -14.17 -2.88
N ARG A 31 7.89 -13.06 -2.17
CA ARG A 31 6.66 -12.24 -2.22
C ARG A 31 6.46 -11.56 -3.57
N VAL A 32 7.55 -11.11 -4.20
CA VAL A 32 7.53 -10.61 -5.57
C VAL A 32 7.09 -11.71 -6.55
N ALA A 33 7.61 -12.93 -6.41
CA ALA A 33 7.20 -14.07 -7.23
C ALA A 33 5.71 -14.46 -7.04
N GLU A 34 5.13 -14.19 -5.86
CA GLU A 34 3.70 -14.34 -5.58
C GLU A 34 2.83 -13.20 -6.15
N GLY A 35 3.47 -12.17 -6.73
CA GLY A 35 2.85 -11.01 -7.36
C GLY A 35 2.62 -9.82 -6.42
N CYS A 36 3.31 -9.77 -5.28
CA CYS A 36 3.26 -8.59 -4.41
C CYS A 36 4.06 -7.44 -5.02
N LEU A 37 3.44 -6.25 -5.08
CA LEU A 37 4.08 -5.02 -5.53
C LEU A 37 4.66 -4.20 -4.37
N THR A 38 4.07 -4.36 -3.18
CA THR A 38 4.39 -3.58 -1.98
C THR A 38 4.47 -4.48 -0.75
N VAL A 39 5.03 -3.93 0.32
CA VAL A 39 4.99 -4.47 1.68
C VAL A 39 4.44 -3.39 2.62
N GLU A 40 3.62 -3.79 3.58
CA GLU A 40 2.99 -2.92 4.59
C GLU A 40 2.60 -3.78 5.82
N MET A 41 1.90 -3.23 6.81
CA MET A 41 1.71 -3.91 8.10
C MET A 41 0.23 -4.10 8.50
N GLU A 42 -0.76 -3.70 7.69
CA GLU A 42 -2.16 -3.63 8.13
C GLU A 42 -3.21 -4.30 7.21
N ALA A 43 -2.95 -4.40 5.91
CA ALA A 43 -3.96 -4.71 4.89
C ALA A 43 -4.71 -6.00 5.18
N ALA A 44 -3.97 -7.10 5.40
CA ALA A 44 -4.56 -8.41 5.62
C ALA A 44 -5.56 -8.42 6.79
N ALA A 45 -5.26 -7.69 7.87
CA ALA A 45 -6.15 -7.59 9.02
C ALA A 45 -7.42 -6.79 8.67
N PHE A 46 -7.29 -5.65 8.00
CA PHE A 46 -8.45 -4.85 7.60
C PHE A 46 -9.37 -5.58 6.62
N PHE A 47 -8.81 -6.24 5.60
CA PHE A 47 -9.60 -7.03 4.66
C PHE A 47 -10.31 -8.19 5.35
N ALA A 48 -9.66 -8.89 6.29
CA ALA A 48 -10.28 -9.97 7.04
C ALA A 48 -11.46 -9.48 7.90
N VAL A 49 -11.29 -8.34 8.60
CA VAL A 49 -12.37 -7.75 9.41
C VAL A 49 -13.51 -7.25 8.53
N ALA A 50 -13.20 -6.59 7.41
CA ALA A 50 -14.21 -6.08 6.49
C ALA A 50 -15.07 -7.21 5.91
N TRP A 51 -14.42 -8.32 5.51
CA TRP A 51 -15.12 -9.51 5.07
C TRP A 51 -15.99 -10.08 6.20
N PHE A 52 -15.43 -10.29 7.40
CA PHE A 52 -16.19 -10.79 8.55
C PHE A 52 -17.43 -9.94 8.88
N ARG A 53 -17.33 -8.61 8.72
CA ARG A 53 -18.43 -7.67 8.98
C ARG A 53 -19.36 -7.44 7.79
N GLY A 54 -19.03 -7.95 6.60
CA GLY A 54 -19.78 -7.73 5.38
C GLY A 54 -19.79 -6.27 4.93
N ILE A 55 -18.72 -5.51 5.18
CA ILE A 55 -18.59 -4.10 4.79
C ILE A 55 -17.62 -3.93 3.62
N SER A 56 -17.88 -2.95 2.76
CA SER A 56 -16.96 -2.56 1.70
C SER A 56 -15.70 -1.92 2.31
N PHE A 57 -14.53 -2.40 1.88
CA PHE A 57 -13.24 -1.85 2.27
C PHE A 57 -12.34 -1.76 1.04
N GLY A 58 -11.59 -0.67 0.95
CA GLY A 58 -10.55 -0.46 -0.07
C GLY A 58 -9.35 0.21 0.57
N GLN A 59 -8.15 -0.14 0.07
CA GLN A 59 -6.90 0.43 0.54
C GLN A 59 -6.21 1.15 -0.61
N LEU A 60 -5.76 2.38 -0.36
CA LEU A 60 -4.84 3.10 -1.22
C LEU A 60 -3.48 3.13 -0.55
N LEU A 61 -2.45 2.69 -1.26
CA LEU A 61 -1.07 2.68 -0.78
C LEU A 61 -0.25 3.71 -1.56
N TYR A 62 0.61 4.41 -0.84
CA TYR A 62 1.69 5.23 -1.39
C TYR A 62 3.01 4.53 -1.04
N ALA A 63 3.82 4.23 -2.05
CA ALA A 63 5.14 3.62 -1.85
C ALA A 63 6.10 4.67 -1.26
N GLY A 64 6.20 4.68 0.06
CA GLY A 64 7.06 5.59 0.81
C GLY A 64 8.53 5.37 0.49
N ASP A 65 8.98 4.13 0.41
CA ASP A 65 10.37 3.77 0.18
C ASP A 65 10.52 2.71 -0.92
N ASP A 66 11.75 2.26 -1.14
CA ASP A 66 12.09 1.24 -2.11
C ASP A 66 13.12 0.26 -1.54
N LEU A 67 12.73 -1.01 -1.55
CA LEU A 67 13.48 -2.16 -1.06
C LEU A 67 13.97 -3.07 -2.20
N SER A 68 13.68 -2.72 -3.46
CA SER A 68 14.03 -3.55 -4.63
C SER A 68 15.51 -3.46 -5.01
N GLY A 69 16.18 -2.37 -4.62
CA GLY A 69 17.60 -2.14 -4.86
C GLY A 69 18.52 -2.83 -3.85
N ASP A 70 19.83 -2.70 -4.07
CA ASP A 70 20.82 -3.24 -3.13
C ASP A 70 20.93 -2.45 -1.83
N VAL A 71 20.56 -1.17 -1.90
CA VAL A 71 20.53 -0.23 -0.78
C VAL A 71 19.10 0.29 -0.69
N TRP A 72 18.61 0.36 0.54
CA TRP A 72 17.31 0.97 0.83
C TRP A 72 17.28 2.43 0.36
N ASN A 73 16.22 2.81 -0.33
CA ASN A 73 15.97 4.18 -0.75
C ASN A 73 14.72 4.70 -0.06
N ALA A 74 14.90 5.64 0.87
CA ALA A 74 13.82 6.24 1.64
C ALA A 74 12.84 7.11 0.82
N ARG A 75 13.20 7.50 -0.41
CA ARG A 75 12.44 8.43 -1.28
C ARG A 75 11.90 9.69 -0.59
N GLY A 76 12.50 10.14 0.51
CA GLY A 76 12.07 11.31 1.29
C GLY A 76 10.62 11.21 1.78
N TRP A 77 10.11 10.01 2.06
CA TRP A 77 8.68 9.76 2.33
C TRP A 77 8.05 10.67 3.39
N ASP A 78 8.83 11.11 4.36
CA ASP A 78 8.46 11.97 5.46
C ASP A 78 8.19 13.42 5.02
N ASP A 79 8.89 13.91 4.01
CA ASP A 79 8.75 15.26 3.45
C ASP A 79 7.62 15.39 2.40
N HIS A 80 6.97 14.29 2.02
CA HIS A 80 5.88 14.25 1.03
C HIS A 80 4.49 14.58 1.63
N GLU A 81 4.38 15.66 2.41
CA GLU A 81 3.12 16.06 3.10
C GLU A 81 1.94 16.21 2.13
N THR A 82 2.15 16.91 1.01
CA THR A 82 1.12 17.17 0.00
C THR A 82 0.59 15.87 -0.61
N GLY A 83 1.47 14.90 -0.87
CA GLY A 83 1.11 13.58 -1.40
C GLY A 83 0.28 12.78 -0.41
N ARG A 84 0.66 12.75 0.87
CA ARG A 84 -0.10 12.08 1.94
C ARG A 84 -1.48 12.70 2.15
N GLN A 85 -1.56 14.04 2.11
CA GLN A 85 -2.84 14.75 2.19
C GLN A 85 -3.76 14.44 0.99
N GLN A 86 -3.20 14.41 -0.22
CA GLN A 86 -3.92 14.02 -1.43
C GLN A 86 -4.45 12.59 -1.35
N LEU A 87 -3.62 11.63 -0.91
CA LEU A 87 -4.01 10.23 -0.73
C LEU A 87 -5.22 10.10 0.21
N PHE A 88 -5.20 10.80 1.34
CA PHE A 88 -6.32 10.83 2.28
C PHE A 88 -7.60 11.39 1.65
N LYS A 89 -7.50 12.54 0.97
CA LYS A 89 -8.67 13.18 0.30
C LYS A 89 -9.29 12.25 -0.74
N LEU A 90 -8.47 11.61 -1.56
CA LEU A 90 -8.92 10.67 -2.59
C LEU A 90 -9.58 9.42 -1.98
N ALA A 91 -9.04 8.90 -0.87
CA ALA A 91 -9.64 7.79 -0.13
C ALA A 91 -11.01 8.17 0.46
N ALA A 92 -11.11 9.35 1.09
CA ALA A 92 -12.36 9.85 1.64
C ALA A 92 -13.42 10.06 0.55
N GLU A 93 -13.04 10.68 -0.57
CA GLU A 93 -13.92 10.86 -1.72
C GLU A 93 -14.39 9.51 -2.30
N ALA A 94 -13.50 8.52 -2.40
CA ALA A 94 -13.88 7.19 -2.90
C ALA A 94 -15.01 6.58 -2.06
N VAL A 95 -14.92 6.67 -0.73
CA VAL A 95 -15.96 6.17 0.19
C VAL A 95 -17.27 6.94 0.06
N LEU A 96 -17.23 8.27 -0.14
CA LEU A 96 -18.42 9.09 -0.33
C LEU A 96 -19.14 8.84 -1.67
N THR A 97 -18.49 8.14 -2.61
CA THR A 97 -19.02 7.80 -3.92
C THR A 97 -19.34 6.31 -4.10
N LEU A 98 -19.36 5.54 -3.00
CA LEU A 98 -19.73 4.11 -3.00
C LEU A 98 -21.23 3.88 -3.20
#